data_AF-A0A924D5C1-F1
#
_entry.id   AF-A0A924D5C1-F1
#
_cell.length_a   1.000
_cell.length_b   1.000
_cell.length_c   1.000
_cell.angle_alpha   90.00
_cell.angle_beta   90.00
_cell.angle_gamma   90.00
#
_symmetry.space_group_name_H-M   'P 1'
#
loop_
_entity.id
_entity.type
_entity.pdbx_description
1 polymer ?
#
loop_
_entity_poly.entity_id
_entity_poly.type
_entity_poly.pdbx_seq_one_letter_code
_entity_poly.pdbx_strand_id
1 'polypeptide(L)'
;MKTDLSLILYNKYFNLKNRVIEIELKSHKVKTGKFIGFIKGNKTYISKWHFDNSNVIIGIDTFGFLIGEIINQKSISKIKFLEDNTIMNF
;
A
#
# COMPACT_ATOMS: atom_id res chain seq x y z
N MET A 1 -15.33 -19.23 -0.80
CA MET A 1 -14.51 -18.31 0.04
C MET A 1 -14.33 -17.01 -0.72
N LYS A 2 -14.52 -15.85 -0.07
CA LYS A 2 -14.25 -14.55 -0.68
C LYS A 2 -12.74 -14.37 -0.79
N THR A 3 -12.23 -14.07 -1.98
CA THR A 3 -10.79 -13.87 -2.22
C THR A 3 -10.26 -12.75 -1.32
N ASP A 4 -9.21 -13.03 -0.55
CA ASP A 4 -8.54 -12.02 0.27
C ASP A 4 -7.59 -11.19 -0.60
N LEU A 5 -8.12 -10.17 -1.25
CA LEU A 5 -7.35 -9.25 -2.09
C LEU A 5 -6.20 -8.57 -1.33
N SER A 6 -6.31 -8.45 0.00
CA SER A 6 -5.25 -7.85 0.81
C SER A 6 -4.04 -8.78 0.95
N LEU A 7 -4.27 -10.09 1.04
CA LEU A 7 -3.22 -11.10 1.02
C LEU A 7 -2.58 -11.24 -0.37
N ILE A 8 -3.39 -11.20 -1.44
CA ILE A 8 -2.87 -11.23 -2.82
C ILE A 8 -1.99 -10.00 -3.08
N LEU A 9 -2.46 -8.82 -2.67
CA LEU A 9 -1.68 -7.59 -2.72
C LEU A 9 -0.36 -7.73 -1.96
N TYR A 10 -0.40 -8.23 -0.72
CA TYR A 10 0.79 -8.44 0.09
C TYR A 10 1.81 -9.33 -0.62
N ASN A 11 1.40 -10.53 -1.03
CA ASN A 11 2.29 -11.51 -1.67
C ASN A 11 2.89 -10.95 -2.95
N LYS A 12 2.08 -10.28 -3.77
CA LYS A 12 2.56 -9.65 -5.00
C LYS A 12 3.56 -8.53 -4.70
N TYR A 13 3.18 -7.59 -3.85
CA TYR A 13 3.97 -6.40 -3.53
C TYR A 13 5.35 -6.76 -2.98
N PHE A 14 5.42 -7.70 -2.04
CA PHE A 14 6.68 -8.07 -1.40
C PHE A 14 7.59 -8.97 -2.27
N ASN A 15 7.05 -9.55 -3.35
CA ASN A 15 7.84 -10.27 -4.36
C ASN A 15 8.51 -9.34 -5.40
N LEU A 16 8.11 -8.07 -5.48
CA LEU A 16 8.71 -7.06 -6.36
C LEU A 16 9.99 -6.47 -5.73
N LYS A 17 10.93 -6.02 -6.57
CA LYS A 17 12.22 -5.45 -6.13
C LYS A 17 12.11 -3.97 -5.78
N ASN A 18 11.56 -3.15 -6.68
CA ASN A 18 11.47 -1.69 -6.52
C ASN A 18 10.25 -1.30 -5.68
N ARG A 19 9.15 -2.04 -5.83
CA ARG A 19 7.91 -1.90 -5.04
C ARG A 19 7.29 -0.49 -5.06
N VAL A 20 7.57 0.28 -6.12
CA VAL A 20 6.88 1.55 -6.37
C VAL A 20 5.53 1.23 -6.99
N ILE A 21 4.49 1.84 -6.43
CA ILE A 21 3.10 1.65 -6.84
C ILE A 21 2.40 3.00 -7.00
N GLU A 22 1.38 3.00 -7.85
CA GLU A 22 0.39 4.06 -7.93
C GLU A 22 -0.93 3.51 -7.37
N ILE A 23 -1.49 4.19 -6.37
CA ILE A 23 -2.72 3.84 -5.70
C ILE A 23 -3.80 4.84 -6.11
N GLU A 24 -4.88 4.35 -6.68
CA GLU A 24 -6.11 5.11 -6.87
C GLU A 24 -7.08 4.75 -5.74
N LEU A 25 -7.48 5.76 -4.98
CA LEU A 25 -8.52 5.64 -3.96
C LEU A 25 -9.90 5.76 -4.61
N LYS A 26 -10.94 5.21 -3.98
CA LYS A 26 -12.35 5.35 -4.40
C LYS A 26 -12.83 6.80 -4.47
N SER A 27 -12.10 7.73 -3.84
CA SER A 27 -12.32 9.17 -3.98
C SER A 27 -11.65 9.76 -5.23
N HIS A 28 -11.15 8.94 -6.16
CA HIS A 28 -10.34 9.30 -7.33
C HIS A 28 -9.02 10.01 -7.03
N LYS A 29 -8.59 10.04 -5.77
CA LYS A 29 -7.25 10.55 -5.41
C LYS A 29 -6.22 9.52 -5.80
N VAL A 30 -5.21 9.96 -6.55
CA VAL A 30 -4.08 9.14 -6.99
C VAL A 30 -2.85 9.50 -6.15
N LYS A 31 -2.12 8.48 -5.71
CA LYS A 31 -0.92 8.60 -4.89
C LYS A 31 0.16 7.66 -5.43
N THR A 32 1.39 8.15 -5.57
CA THR A 32 2.53 7.35 -6.03
C THR A 32 3.55 7.23 -4.91
N GLY A 33 4.03 6.01 -4.65
CA GLY A 33 4.87 5.75 -3.49
C GLY A 33 5.06 4.26 -3.18
N LYS A 34 5.32 3.94 -1.92
CA LYS A 34 5.58 2.58 -1.44
C LYS A 34 4.75 2.27 -0.19
N PHE A 35 4.35 1.01 -0.05
CA PHE A 35 3.90 0.51 1.25
C PHE A 35 5.12 0.20 2.12
N ILE A 36 5.15 0.81 3.30
CA ILE A 36 6.23 0.67 4.27
C ILE A 36 5.81 -0.13 5.50
N GLY A 37 4.52 -0.48 5.60
CA GLY A 37 3.99 -1.31 6.68
C GLY A 37 2.50 -1.57 6.51
N PHE A 38 1.92 -2.32 7.45
CA PHE A 38 0.50 -2.63 7.44
C PHE A 38 -0.04 -2.96 8.83
N ILE A 39 -1.34 -2.79 9.00
CA ILE A 39 -2.07 -3.09 10.24
C ILE A 39 -3.08 -4.20 9.97
N LYS A 40 -2.95 -5.32 10.68
CA LYS A 40 -3.88 -6.46 10.61
C LYS A 40 -5.25 -6.08 11.19
N GLY A 41 -6.31 -6.60 10.58
CA GLY A 41 -7.66 -6.52 11.17
C GLY A 41 -7.90 -7.61 12.22
N ASN A 42 -9.15 -7.74 12.69
CA ASN A 42 -9.57 -8.82 13.61
C ASN A 42 -9.52 -10.25 13.01
N LYS A 43 -9.09 -10.41 11.75
CA LYS A 43 -8.91 -11.69 11.04
C LYS A 43 -7.55 -11.68 10.31
N THR A 44 -7.30 -12.70 9.48
CA THR A 44 -6.07 -12.89 8.70
C THR A 44 -5.83 -11.88 7.56
N TYR A 45 -6.61 -10.79 7.47
CA TYR A 45 -6.51 -9.81 6.38
C TYR A 45 -5.88 -8.49 6.84
N ILE A 46 -5.30 -7.76 5.90
CA ILE A 46 -4.73 -6.43 6.12
C ILE A 46 -5.84 -5.39 6.05
N SER A 47 -6.00 -4.61 7.13
CA SER A 47 -7.05 -3.60 7.23
C SER A 47 -6.61 -2.22 6.77
N LYS A 48 -5.33 -1.90 6.98
CA LYS A 48 -4.74 -0.61 6.65
C LYS A 48 -3.30 -0.80 6.18
N TRP A 49 -2.87 0.05 5.26
CA TRP A 49 -1.51 0.12 4.77
C TRP A 49 -0.85 1.40 5.28
N HIS A 50 0.40 1.29 5.70
CA HIS A 50 1.24 2.44 5.92
C HIS A 50 1.95 2.74 4.61
N PHE A 51 1.70 3.93 4.07
CA PHE A 51 2.11 4.34 2.74
C PHE A 51 2.98 5.58 2.85
N ASP A 52 4.06 5.61 2.08
CA ASP A 52 4.92 6.78 1.95
C ASP A 52 5.03 7.18 0.49
N ASN A 53 4.83 8.46 0.22
CA ASN A 53 4.94 9.07 -1.11
C ASN A 53 6.32 9.71 -1.35
N SER A 54 7.21 9.63 -0.37
CA SER A 54 8.57 10.15 -0.47
C SER A 54 9.56 9.07 -0.90
N ASN A 55 10.69 9.47 -1.51
CA ASN A 55 11.82 8.57 -1.79
C ASN A 55 12.71 8.36 -0.54
N VAL A 56 12.18 8.62 0.65
CA VAL A 56 12.98 8.69 1.88
C VAL A 56 13.17 7.29 2.47
N ILE A 57 14.32 7.10 3.12
CA ILE A 57 14.65 5.89 3.86
C ILE A 57 13.72 5.83 5.08
N ILE A 58 13.03 4.69 5.23
CA ILE A 58 12.09 4.39 6.32
C ILE A 58 12.70 4.79 7.66
N GLY A 59 12.01 5.63 8.43
CA GLY A 59 12.50 6.11 9.72
C GLY A 59 11.54 7.08 10.40
N ILE A 60 12.01 7.56 11.55
CA ILE A 60 11.47 8.69 12.26
C ILE A 60 12.09 9.93 11.61
N ASP A 61 11.30 10.96 11.30
CA ASP A 61 11.87 12.21 10.81
C ASP A 61 12.76 12.88 11.87
N THR A 62 13.41 14.00 11.53
CA THR A 62 14.29 14.72 12.47
C THR A 62 13.56 15.23 13.74
N PHE A 63 12.23 15.15 13.78
CA PHE A 63 11.39 15.66 14.87
C PHE A 63 10.70 14.56 15.68
N GLY A 64 10.89 13.29 15.37
CA GLY A 64 10.22 12.22 16.11
C GLY A 64 8.94 11.68 15.46
N PHE A 65 8.52 12.19 14.30
CA PHE A 65 7.27 11.77 13.67
C PHE A 65 7.45 10.58 12.72
N LEU A 66 6.45 9.71 12.71
CA LEU A 66 6.31 8.62 11.75
C LEU A 66 6.11 9.23 10.35
N ILE A 67 7.03 8.96 9.43
CA ILE A 67 6.91 9.37 8.03
C ILE A 67 5.89 8.48 7.33
N GLY A 68 4.88 9.09 6.71
CA GLY A 68 3.88 8.42 5.87
C GLY A 68 2.43 8.70 6.27
N GLU A 69 1.51 8.05 5.57
CA GLU A 69 0.07 8.13 5.81
C GLU A 69 -0.56 6.73 5.91
N ILE A 70 -1.69 6.64 6.60
CA ILE A 70 -2.41 5.38 6.76
C ILE A 70 -3.57 5.33 5.75
N ILE A 71 -3.50 4.35 4.84
CA ILE A 71 -4.53 4.09 3.82
C ILE A 71 -5.40 2.92 4.27
N ASN A 72 -6.72 3.10 4.29
CA ASN A 72 -7.63 1.99 4.57
C ASN A 72 -7.73 1.05 3.35
N GLN A 73 -7.60 -0.26 3.56
CA GLN A 73 -7.71 -1.26 2.48
C GLN A 73 -9.03 -1.09 1.70
N LYS A 74 -10.13 -0.76 2.39
CA LYS A 74 -11.45 -0.60 1.77
C LYS A 74 -11.58 0.64 0.90
N SER A 75 -10.72 1.64 1.08
CA SER A 75 -10.74 2.87 0.27
C SER A 75 -9.92 2.76 -1.00
N ILE A 76 -9.13 1.69 -1.17
CA ILE A 76 -8.38 1.44 -2.39
C ILE A 76 -9.38 1.00 -3.47
N SER A 77 -9.28 1.60 -4.64
CA SER A 77 -10.01 1.20 -5.85
C SER A 77 -9.12 0.37 -6.75
N LYS A 78 -7.88 0.83 -6.95
CA LYS A 78 -6.93 0.23 -7.89
C LYS A 78 -5.50 0.47 -7.43
N ILE A 79 -4.63 -0.48 -7.74
CA ILE A 79 -3.17 -0.35 -7.58
C ILE A 79 -2.51 -0.73 -8.90
N LYS A 80 -1.66 0.14 -9.41
CA LYS A 80 -0.74 -0.14 -10.52
C LYS A 80 0.67 -0.36 -9.96
N PHE A 81 1.28 -1.49 -10.29
CA PHE A 81 2.65 -1.80 -9.92
C PHE A 81 3.57 -1.28 -11.02
N LEU A 82 4.42 -0.28 -10.70
CA LEU A 82 5.21 0.40 -11.73
C LEU A 82 6.39 -0.45 -12.24
N GLU A 83 6.77 -1.50 -11.52
CA GLU A 83 7.85 -2.42 -11.92
C GLU A 83 7.47 -3.31 -13.11
N ASP A 84 6.24 -3.83 -13.14
CA ASP A 84 5.77 -4.78 -14.15
C ASP A 84 4.53 -4.28 -14.92
N ASN A 85 4.10 -3.04 -14.68
CA ASN A 85 2.90 -2.39 -15.23
C ASN A 85 1.58 -3.10 -14.96
N THR A 86 1.56 -4.10 -14.07
CA THR A 86 0.34 -4.83 -13.77
C THR A 86 -0.61 -4.02 -12.90
N ILE A 87 -1.89 -4.37 -12.94
CA ILE A 87 -2.96 -3.66 -12.24
C ILE A 87 -3.75 -4.64 -11.37
N MET A 88 -4.10 -4.22 -10.15
CA MET A 88 -5.01 -4.92 -9.26
C MET A 88 -6.19 -4.00 -8.91
N ASN A 89 -7.42 -4.52 -9.06
CA ASN A 89 -8.67 -3.81 -8.76
C ASN A 89 -9.32 -4.36 -7.48
N PHE A 90 -9.99 -3.50 -6.72
CA PHE A 90 -10.51 -3.78 -5.37
C PHE A 90 -11.99 -3.43 -5.16
#